data_AF-A0A7M1AVY0-F1
#
_entry.id   AF-A0A7M1AVY0-F1
#
_cell.length_a   1.000
_cell.length_b   1.000
_cell.length_c   1.000
_cell.angle_alpha   90.00
_cell.angle_beta   90.00
_cell.angle_gamma   90.00
#
_symmetry.space_group_name_H-M   'P 1'
#
loop_
_entity.id
_entity.type
_entity.pdbx_description
1 polymer ?
#
loop_
_entity_poly.entity_id
_entity_poly.type
_entity_poly.pdbx_seq_one_letter_code
_entity_poly.pdbx_strand_id
1 'polypeptide(L)' 'MNNPSSEPTLETISDYDTLKGEKKKIVWAVVIAGLIIGSAYVIASKIFTNAEDNIQVEQKIKSIPVK' A
#
# COMPACT_ATOMS: atom_id res chain seq x y z
N MET A 1 -25.39 29.47 26.76
CA MET A 1 -25.79 29.67 25.35
C MET A 1 -24.85 28.82 24.51
N ASN A 2 -25.36 27.77 23.87
CA ASN A 2 -24.56 26.85 23.05
C ASN A 2 -24.30 27.52 21.70
N ASN A 3 -23.03 27.71 21.33
CA ASN A 3 -22.66 28.45 20.12
C ASN A 3 -22.55 27.49 18.91
N PRO A 4 -23.28 27.72 17.80
CA PRO A 4 -23.38 26.82 16.66
C PRO A 4 -22.25 27.03 15.64
N SER A 5 -20.98 26.91 16.04
CA SER A 5 -19.86 27.10 15.10
C SER A 5 -18.74 26.09 15.29
N SER A 6 -19.12 24.82 15.22
CA SER A 6 -18.23 23.71 14.88
C SER A 6 -17.98 23.62 13.36
N GLU A 7 -18.28 24.67 12.60
CA GLU A 7 -18.11 24.68 11.13
C GLU A 7 -16.63 24.89 10.79
N PRO A 8 -15.99 23.92 10.09
CA PRO A 8 -14.61 24.09 9.64
C PRO A 8 -14.56 25.23 8.61
N THR A 9 -13.78 26.27 8.88
CA THR A 9 -13.58 27.38 7.93
C THR A 9 -12.35 27.12 7.05
N LEU A 10 -12.28 27.72 5.87
CA LEU A 10 -11.12 27.61 4.96
C LEU A 10 -9.82 28.14 5.59
N GLU A 11 -9.86 28.92 6.66
CA GLU A 11 -8.66 29.35 7.39
C GLU A 11 -8.09 28.24 8.30
N THR A 12 -8.95 27.32 8.74
CA THR A 12 -8.51 26.08 9.42
C THR A 12 -7.91 25.05 8.46
N ILE A 13 -7.83 25.34 7.15
CA ILE A 13 -7.06 24.51 6.21
C ILE A 13 -5.58 24.45 6.59
N SER A 14 -5.07 25.49 7.28
CA SER A 14 -3.70 25.54 7.78
C SER A 14 -3.40 24.50 8.86
N ASP A 15 -4.43 24.00 9.57
CA ASP A 15 -4.27 22.90 10.54
C ASP A 15 -4.03 21.55 9.88
N TYR A 16 -4.30 21.40 8.59
CA TYR A 16 -3.85 20.23 7.83
C TYR A 16 -2.35 20.29 7.50
N ASP A 17 -1.76 21.49 7.55
CA ASP A 17 -0.33 21.75 7.32
C ASP A 17 0.49 21.72 8.63
N THR A 18 -0.17 21.66 9.79
CA THR A 18 0.48 21.55 11.11
C THR A 18 0.89 20.12 11.48
N LEU A 19 1.22 19.30 10.48
CA LEU A 19 2.13 18.15 10.64
C LEU A 19 3.57 18.62 10.98
N LYS A 20 3.71 19.54 11.94
CA LYS A 20 4.98 20.02 12.46
C LYS A 20 5.50 19.01 13.49
N GLY A 21 6.75 18.60 13.30
CA GLY A 21 7.55 17.87 14.27
C GLY A 21 7.10 16.42 14.50
N GLU A 22 6.33 16.20 15.56
CA GLU A 22 6.16 14.90 16.20
C GLU A 22 5.15 14.00 15.47
N LYS A 23 4.02 14.57 15.01
CA LYS A 23 3.00 13.82 14.26
C LYS A 23 3.53 13.31 12.92
N LYS A 24 4.37 14.09 12.23
CA LYS A 24 5.03 13.67 10.97
C LYS A 24 5.94 12.46 11.16
N LYS A 25 6.65 12.38 12.30
CA LYS A 25 7.52 11.23 12.62
C LYS A 25 6.70 9.96 12.81
N ILE A 26 5.56 10.05 13.48
CA ILE A 26 4.65 8.92 13.69
C ILE A 26 4.11 8.42 12.36
N VAL A 27 3.63 9.33 11.49
CA VAL A 27 3.16 8.96 10.15
C VAL A 27 4.26 8.27 9.35
N TRP A 28 5.48 8.82 9.35
CA TRP A 28 6.62 8.20 8.69
C TRP A 28 6.99 6.84 9.27
N ALA A 29 6.91 6.66 10.59
CA ALA A 29 7.15 5.38 11.24
C ALA A 29 6.13 4.33 10.81
N VAL A 30 4.84 4.69 10.70
CA VAL A 30 3.78 3.78 10.22
C VAL A 30 4.01 3.42 8.75
N VAL A 31 4.36 4.39 7.90
CA VAL A 31 4.68 4.14 6.48
C VAL A 31 5.86 3.18 6.35
N ILE A 32 6.94 3.41 7.10
CA ILE A 32 8.12 2.52 7.09
C ILE A 32 7.74 1.12 7.60
N ALA A 33 6.98 1.02 8.69
CA ALA A 33 6.54 -0.27 9.23
C ALA A 33 5.70 -1.06 8.20
N GLY A 34 4.77 -0.38 7.51
CA GLY A 34 3.99 -0.98 6.43
C GLY A 34 4.85 -1.48 5.26
N LEU A 35 5.86 -0.70 4.86
CA LEU A 35 6.80 -1.09 3.81
C LEU A 35 7.68 -2.29 4.21
N ILE A 36 8.11 -2.36 5.47
CA ILE A 36 8.90 -3.49 5.99
C ILE A 36 8.05 -4.76 5.98
N ILE A 37 6.82 -4.71 6.48
CA ILE A 37 5.94 -5.88 6.51
C ILE A 37 5.58 -6.32 5.09
N GLY A 38 5.23 -5.36 4.21
CA GLY A 38 4.92 -5.65 2.81
C GLY A 38 6.11 -6.25 2.03
N SER A 39 7.32 -5.70 2.21
CA SER A 39 8.53 -6.23 1.58
C SER A 39 8.88 -7.63 2.11
N ALA A 40 8.75 -7.87 3.41
CA ALA A 40 8.94 -9.19 4.01
C ALA A 40 7.96 -10.22 3.44
N TYR A 41 6.69 -9.86 3.29
CA TYR A 41 5.68 -10.73 2.67
C TYR A 41 6.05 -11.07 1.22
N VAL A 42 6.42 -10.08 0.39
CA VAL A 42 6.81 -10.33 -1.00
C VAL A 42 8.04 -11.24 -1.10
N ILE A 43 9.04 -11.03 -0.23
CA ILE A 43 10.24 -11.88 -0.20
C ILE A 43 9.87 -13.30 0.22
N ALA A 44 9.08 -13.45 1.27
CA ALA A 44 8.60 -14.76 1.73
C ALA A 44 7.81 -15.46 0.62
N SER A 45 6.81 -14.80 0.03
CA SER A 45 6.06 -15.35 -1.10
C SER A 45 6.98 -15.74 -2.25
N LYS A 46 7.99 -14.94 -2.60
CA LYS A 46 8.94 -15.36 -3.64
C LYS A 46 9.72 -16.61 -3.25
N ILE A 47 10.21 -16.74 -2.03
CA ILE A 47 10.99 -17.91 -1.62
C ILE A 47 10.10 -19.16 -1.51
N PHE A 48 8.92 -19.03 -0.92
CA PHE A 48 8.02 -20.15 -0.65
C PHE A 48 7.12 -20.52 -1.84
N THR A 49 6.70 -19.56 -2.68
CA THR A 49 5.92 -19.85 -3.91
C THR A 49 6.79 -20.42 -5.04
N ASN A 50 8.09 -20.10 -5.07
CA ASN A 50 9.01 -20.74 -6.04
C ASN A 50 9.32 -22.21 -5.69
N ALA A 51 8.93 -22.71 -4.51
CA ALA A 51 9.20 -24.10 -4.13
C ALA A 51 8.23 -25.09 -4.77
N GLU A 52 6.98 -24.72 -5.06
CA GLU A 52 5.96 -25.71 -5.47
C GLU A 52 5.01 -25.30 -6.61
N ASP A 53 5.03 -24.07 -7.13
CA ASP A 53 4.01 -23.64 -8.12
C ASP A 53 4.57 -22.83 -9.30
N ASN A 54 5.69 -23.29 -9.87
CA ASN A 54 6.00 -23.00 -11.27
C ASN A 54 5.56 -24.20 -12.11
N ILE A 55 4.25 -24.41 -12.23
CA ILE A 55 3.73 -25.14 -13.38
C ILE A 55 4.05 -24.24 -14.58
N GLN A 56 5.20 -24.49 -15.21
CA GLN A 56 5.51 -24.04 -16.55
C GLN A 56 4.43 -24.65 -17.45
N VAL A 57 3.26 -24.02 -17.51
CA VAL A 57 2.34 -24.23 -18.60
C VAL A 57 3.08 -23.68 -19.81
N GLU A 58 3.88 -24.55 -20.45
CA GLU A 58 4.23 -24.35 -21.84
C GLU A 58 2.92 -23.98 -22.50
N GLN A 59 2.77 -22.72 -22.90
CA GLN A 59 1.68 -22.32 -23.76
C GLN A 59 1.94 -22.97 -25.11
N LYS A 60 1.70 -24.27 -25.18
CA LYS A 60 1.58 -25.02 -26.40
C LYS A 60 0.24 -24.58 -26.98
N ILE A 61 0.25 -23.38 -27.55
CA ILE A 61 -0.77 -22.94 -28.50
C ILE A 61 -0.79 -24.05 -29.54
N LYS A 62 -1.75 -24.95 -29.40
CA LYS A 62 -1.94 -26.08 -30.29
C LYS A 62 -2.33 -25.45 -31.62
N SER A 63 -1.33 -25.18 -32.45
CA SER A 63 -1.50 -24.69 -33.82
C SER A 63 -2.34 -25.74 -34.54
N ILE A 64 -3.64 -25.49 -34.62
CA ILE A 64 -4.55 -26.31 -35.41
C ILE A 64 -4.28 -25.99 -36.87
N PRO A 65 -3.94 -26.98 -37.71
CA PRO A 65 -3.79 -26.73 -39.13
C PRO A 65 -5.17 -26.43 -39.71
N VAL A 66 -5.38 -25.19 -40.14
CA VAL A 66 -6.47 -24.84 -41.06
C VAL A 66 -6.07 -25.37 -42.43
N LYS A 67 -6.80 -26.38 -42.90
CA LYS A 67 -6.80 -26.85 -44.29
C LYS A 67 -8.19 -26.66 -44.87
#